data_AF-A0A915DAF0-F1
#
_entry.id   AF-A0A915DAF0-F1
#
_cell.length_a   1.000
_cell.length_b   1.000
_cell.length_c   1.000
_cell.angle_alpha   90.00
_cell.angle_beta   90.00
_cell.angle_gamma   90.00
#
_symmetry.space_group_name_H-M   'P 1'
#
loop_
_entity.id
_entity.type
_entity.pdbx_description
1 polymer ?
#
loop_
_entity_poly.entity_id
_entity_poly.type
_entity_poly.pdbx_seq_one_letter_code
_entity_poly.pdbx_strand_id
1 'polypeptide(L)'
;MTNSDFARLIRSEEITKVVRPCRKNTKKHKVHRNPLKKPALMVKLNPYAKVLRRAAVIASQKIEKAGKKKAATTNLAAKKTTKSLLLELLICR
;
A
#
# COMPACT_ATOMS: atom_id res chain seq x y z
N MET A 1 16.93 36.09 -51.02
CA MET A 1 15.65 35.89 -50.31
C MET A 1 14.70 36.97 -50.80
N THR A 2 13.58 36.61 -51.41
CA THR A 2 12.64 37.59 -52.01
C THR A 2 11.75 38.26 -50.97
N ASN A 3 11.39 37.56 -49.90
CA ASN A 3 10.62 38.11 -48.78
C ASN A 3 11.45 38.08 -47.50
N SER A 4 11.59 39.22 -46.83
CA SER A 4 12.31 39.37 -45.55
C SER A 4 11.45 39.05 -44.32
N ASP A 5 10.13 39.18 -44.43
CA ASP A 5 9.21 39.10 -43.29
C ASP A 5 8.71 37.68 -42.99
N PHE A 6 9.58 36.86 -42.41
CA PHE A 6 9.26 35.48 -42.01
C PHE A 6 8.10 35.38 -41.01
N ALA A 7 7.95 36.34 -40.10
CA ALA A 7 6.91 36.33 -39.08
C ALA A 7 5.49 36.42 -39.67
N ARG A 8 5.34 37.14 -40.79
CA ARG A 8 4.06 37.24 -41.51
C ARG A 8 3.76 35.95 -42.27
N LEU A 9 4.76 35.35 -42.88
CA LEU A 9 4.61 34.08 -43.61
C LEU A 9 4.19 32.94 -42.66
N ILE A 10 4.86 32.79 -41.51
CA ILE A 10 4.56 31.71 -40.53
C ILE A 10 3.13 31.83 -39.97
N ARG A 11 2.62 33.06 -39.80
CA ARG A 11 1.26 33.33 -39.30
C ARG A 11 0.19 33.32 -40.40
N SER A 12 0.56 33.04 -41.65
CA SER A 12 -0.41 32.91 -42.74
C SER A 12 -1.32 31.69 -42.54
N GLU A 13 -2.54 31.79 -43.08
CA GLU A 13 -3.56 30.74 -42.96
C GLU A 13 -3.16 29.46 -43.70
N GLU A 14 -2.48 29.61 -44.84
CA GLU A 14 -1.98 28.51 -45.67
C GLU A 14 -1.04 27.59 -44.87
N ILE A 15 -0.08 28.18 -44.15
CA ILE A 15 0.89 27.42 -43.35
C ILE A 15 0.23 26.89 -42.08
N THR A 16 -0.54 27.71 -41.38
CA THR A 16 -1.15 27.33 -40.10
C THR A 16 -2.16 26.19 -40.25
N LYS A 17 -2.87 26.09 -41.39
CA LYS A 17 -3.85 25.03 -41.66
C LYS A 17 -3.23 23.65 -41.87
N VAL A 18 -2.02 23.61 -42.45
CA VAL A 18 -1.33 22.35 -42.77
C VAL A 18 -0.49 21.85 -41.59
N VAL A 19 0.01 22.76 -40.76
CA VAL A 19 0.90 22.43 -39.64
C VAL A 19 0.13 21.86 -38.45
N ARG A 20 0.67 20.81 -37.82
CA ARG A 20 0.13 20.26 -36.57
C ARG A 20 0.29 21.28 -35.43
N PRO A 21 -0.72 21.44 -34.55
CA PRO A 21 -0.63 22.39 -33.45
C PRO A 21 0.51 22.02 -32.49
N CYS A 22 1.12 23.06 -31.92
CA CYS A 22 2.21 22.89 -30.97
C CYS A 22 1.75 22.15 -29.70
N ARG A 23 2.45 21.08 -29.33
CA ARG A 23 2.19 20.32 -28.10
C ARG A 23 2.86 21.03 -26.91
N LYS A 24 2.06 21.73 -26.10
CA LYS A 24 2.55 22.46 -24.90
C LYS A 24 2.88 21.56 -23.70
N ASN A 25 2.79 20.24 -23.85
CA ASN A 25 2.93 19.31 -22.74
C ASN A 25 4.41 19.03 -22.44
N THR A 26 4.96 19.68 -21.42
CA THR A 26 6.31 19.37 -20.92
C THR A 26 6.28 18.07 -20.13
N LYS A 27 6.89 17.01 -20.65
CA LYS A 27 7.07 15.75 -19.90
C LYS A 27 8.17 15.94 -18.87
N LYS A 28 7.82 15.84 -17.59
CA LYS A 28 8.80 15.81 -16.48
C LYS A 28 9.22 14.37 -16.21
N HIS A 29 10.51 14.14 -15.96
CA HIS A 29 11.00 12.84 -15.53
C HIS A 29 10.40 12.49 -14.17
N LYS A 30 9.86 11.26 -14.06
CA LYS A 30 9.37 10.72 -12.80
C LYS A 30 10.47 9.87 -12.18
N VAL A 31 10.72 10.07 -10.89
CA VAL A 31 11.66 9.22 -10.14
C VAL A 31 11.10 7.81 -10.05
N HIS A 32 11.90 6.82 -10.49
CA HIS A 32 11.57 5.42 -10.32
C HIS A 32 11.66 5.05 -8.83
N ARG A 33 10.59 4.49 -8.29
CA ARG A 33 10.45 4.19 -6.86
C ARG A 33 10.17 2.70 -6.71
N ASN A 34 10.79 2.06 -5.72
CA ASN A 34 10.66 0.61 -5.49
C ASN A 34 9.22 0.22 -5.03
N PRO A 35 8.49 -0.63 -5.78
CA PRO A 35 7.13 -1.07 -5.45
C PRO A 35 7.03 -1.98 -4.20
N LEU A 36 8.09 -2.75 -3.90
CA LEU A 36 8.12 -3.60 -2.70
C LEU A 36 8.11 -2.75 -1.43
N LYS A 37 8.79 -1.60 -1.48
CA LYS A 37 8.83 -0.62 -0.38
C LYS A 37 7.63 0.34 -0.42
N LYS A 38 7.07 0.66 -1.59
CA LYS A 38 5.96 1.61 -1.75
C LYS A 38 4.66 0.92 -2.19
N PRO A 39 3.70 0.71 -1.27
CA PRO A 39 2.53 -0.12 -1.54
C PRO A 39 1.60 0.46 -2.61
N ALA A 40 1.45 1.79 -2.68
CA ALA A 40 0.60 2.44 -3.69
C ALA A 40 1.08 2.18 -5.13
N LEU A 41 2.40 2.14 -5.34
CA LEU A 41 2.97 1.82 -6.65
C LEU A 41 2.76 0.34 -6.99
N MET A 42 2.92 -0.54 -5.99
CA MET A 42 2.61 -1.95 -6.17
C MET A 42 1.16 -2.17 -6.59
N VAL A 43 0.21 -1.45 -5.99
CA VAL A 43 -1.21 -1.56 -6.35
C VAL A 43 -1.49 -1.03 -7.76
N LYS A 44 -0.81 0.06 -8.16
CA LYS A 44 -0.93 0.60 -9.51
C LYS A 44 -0.42 -0.36 -10.58
N LEU A 45 0.65 -1.10 -10.29
CA LEU A 45 1.24 -2.09 -11.20
C LEU A 45 0.49 -3.43 -11.16
N ASN A 46 0.10 -3.88 -9.96
CA ASN A 46 -0.59 -5.13 -9.71
C ASN A 46 -1.77 -4.89 -8.75
N PRO A 47 -3.02 -4.81 -9.27
CA PRO A 47 -4.19 -4.55 -8.43
C PRO A 47 -4.47 -5.70 -7.43
N TYR A 48 -4.13 -6.94 -7.79
CA TYR A 48 -4.34 -8.11 -6.94
C TYR A 48 -3.48 -8.10 -5.67
N ALA A 49 -2.34 -7.40 -5.68
CA ALA A 49 -1.49 -7.22 -4.50
C ALA A 49 -2.24 -6.56 -3.33
N LYS A 50 -3.28 -5.75 -3.59
CA LYS A 50 -4.13 -5.17 -2.55
C LYS A 50 -4.93 -6.24 -1.81
N VAL A 51 -5.48 -7.20 -2.54
CA VAL A 51 -6.30 -8.29 -1.99
C VAL A 51 -5.42 -9.22 -1.15
N LEU A 52 -4.28 -9.65 -1.70
CA LEU A 52 -3.33 -10.52 -1.00
C LEU A 52 -2.85 -9.90 0.33
N ARG A 53 -2.47 -8.62 0.31
CA ARG A 53 -2.06 -7.91 1.54
C ARG A 53 -3.18 -7.86 2.57
N ARG A 54 -4.42 -7.59 2.15
CA ARG A 54 -5.58 -7.59 3.07
C ARG A 54 -5.82 -8.98 3.66
N ALA A 55 -5.78 -10.02 2.84
CA ALA A 55 -5.96 -11.40 3.29
C ALA A 55 -4.88 -11.80 4.32
N ALA A 56 -3.62 -11.44 4.06
CA ALA A 56 -2.51 -11.68 4.99
C ALA A 56 -2.74 -10.98 6.34
N VAL A 57 -3.14 -9.70 6.34
CA VAL A 57 -3.44 -8.96 7.59
C VAL A 57 -4.57 -9.62 8.38
N ILE A 58 -5.64 -10.03 7.70
CA ILE A 58 -6.76 -10.72 8.34
C ILE A 58 -6.31 -12.05 8.97
N ALA A 59 -5.47 -12.81 8.27
CA ALA A 59 -4.92 -14.06 8.78
C ALA A 59 -4.05 -13.82 10.02
N SER A 60 -3.13 -12.85 9.99
CA SER A 60 -2.29 -12.48 11.15
C SER A 60 -3.13 -12.09 12.36
N GLN A 61 -4.15 -11.25 12.17
CA GLN A 61 -5.05 -10.85 13.27
C GLN A 61 -5.81 -12.04 13.87
N LYS A 62 -6.21 -13.03 13.07
CA LYS A 62 -6.87 -14.24 13.58
C LYS A 62 -5.92 -15.07 14.44
N ILE A 63 -4.66 -15.23 13.99
CA ILE A 63 -3.62 -15.97 14.72
C ILE A 63 -3.34 -15.28 16.07
N GLU A 64 -3.15 -13.97 16.08
CA GLU A 64 -2.90 -13.21 17.32
C GLU A 64 -4.05 -13.33 18.32
N LYS A 65 -5.30 -13.23 17.85
CA LYS A 65 -6.49 -13.39 18.70
C LYS A 65 -6.58 -14.81 19.27
N ALA A 66 -6.30 -15.83 18.47
CA ALA A 66 -6.27 -17.22 18.94
C ALA A 66 -5.17 -17.44 19.98
N GLY A 67 -3.97 -16.88 19.77
CA GLY A 67 -2.87 -16.91 20.72
C GLY A 67 -3.24 -16.27 22.07
N LYS A 68 -3.85 -15.08 22.04
CA LYS A 68 -4.33 -14.39 23.26
C LYS A 68 -5.38 -15.19 24.01
N LYS A 69 -6.34 -15.81 23.30
CA LYS A 69 -7.37 -16.67 23.92
C LYS A 69 -6.74 -17.89 24.58
N LYS A 70 -5.80 -18.58 23.89
CA LYS A 70 -5.08 -19.73 24.45
C LYS A 70 -4.28 -19.33 25.69
N ALA A 71 -3.54 -18.22 25.64
CA ALA A 71 -2.78 -17.72 26.78
C ALA A 71 -3.70 -17.36 27.97
N ALA A 72 -4.86 -16.75 27.72
CA ALA A 72 -5.84 -16.46 28.77
C ALA A 72 -6.39 -17.74 29.42
N THR A 73 -6.72 -18.77 28.62
CA THR A 73 -7.19 -20.05 29.15
C THR A 73 -6.12 -20.80 29.95
N THR A 74 -4.86 -20.82 29.49
CA THR A 74 -3.76 -21.46 30.22
C THR A 74 -3.47 -20.74 31.53
N ASN A 75 -3.51 -19.40 31.54
CA ASN A 75 -3.31 -18.61 32.75
C ASN A 75 -4.45 -18.81 33.77
N LEU A 76 -5.69 -18.97 33.31
CA LEU A 76 -6.83 -19.28 34.16
C LEU A 76 -6.72 -20.68 34.77
N ALA A 77 -6.28 -21.67 33.98
CA ALA A 77 -6.05 -23.05 34.45
C ALA A 77 -4.92 -23.10 35.49
N ALA A 78 -3.80 -22.41 35.26
CA ALA A 78 -2.68 -22.33 36.20
C ALA A 78 -3.08 -21.65 37.53
N LYS A 79 -3.93 -20.62 37.49
CA LYS A 79 -4.50 -19.99 38.70
C LYS A 79 -5.44 -20.91 39.49
N LYS A 80 -6.17 -21.80 38.81
CA LYS A 80 -7.07 -22.77 39.45
C LYS A 80 -6.28 -23.88 40.16
N THR A 81 -5.26 -24.44 39.51
CA THR A 81 -4.41 -25.49 40.09
C THR A 81 -3.61 -25.00 41.29
N THR A 82 -3.06 -23.78 41.22
CA THR A 82 -2.36 -23.16 42.38
C THR A 82 -3.29 -22.90 43.56
N LYS A 83 -4.53 -22.45 43.31
CA LYS A 83 -5.55 -22.30 44.38
C LYS A 83 -5.96 -23.62 45.01
N SER A 84 -6.15 -24.69 44.22
CA SER A 84 -6.52 -26.00 44.76
C SER A 84 -5.40 -26.60 45.60
N LEU A 85 -4.15 -26.49 45.16
CA LEU A 85 -2.97 -26.95 45.91
C LEU A 85 -2.79 -26.19 47.23
N LEU A 86 -3.05 -24.88 47.24
CA LEU A 86 -3.03 -24.08 48.47
C LEU A 86 -4.13 -24.49 49.45
N LEU A 87 -5.33 -24.82 48.95
CA LEU A 87 -6.44 -25.23 49.79
C LEU A 87 -6.20 -26.61 50.42
N GLU A 88 -5.65 -27.57 49.65
CA GLU A 88 -5.23 -28.88 50.17
C GLU A 88 -4.17 -28.75 51.27
N LEU A 89 -3.13 -27.94 51.05
CA LEU A 89 -2.09 -27.68 52.05
C LEU A 89 -2.62 -27.05 53.34
N LEU A 90 -3.75 -26.33 53.27
CA LEU A 90 -4.36 -25.66 54.42
C LEU A 90 -5.32 -26.59 55.19
N ILE A 91 -5.85 -27.64 54.55
CA ILE A 91 -6.72 -28.65 55.17
C ILE A 91 -5.89 -29.75 55.86
N CYS A 92 -4.68 -30.06 55.36
CA CYS A 92 -3.79 -31.07 55.95
C CYS A 92 -2.94 -30.58 57.14
N ARG A 93 -3.24 -29.39 57.69
CA ARG A 93 -2.48 -28.74 58.77
C ARG A 93 -3.41 -28.43 59.93
#